data_AF-A0A8J6ML21-F1
#
_entry.id   AF-A0A8J6ML21-F1
#
_cell.length_a   1.000
_cell.length_b   1.000
_cell.length_c   1.000
_cell.angle_alpha   90.00
_cell.angle_beta   90.00
_cell.angle_gamma   90.00
#
_symmetry.space_group_name_H-M   'P 1'
#
loop_
_entity.id
_entity.type
_entity.pdbx_description
1 polymer ?
#
loop_
_entity_poly.entity_id
_entity_poly.type
_entity_poly.pdbx_seq_one_letter_code
_entity_poly.pdbx_strand_id
1 'polypeptide(L)'
;MSKADRLFLRRMLSKGQISVRVFKRARTLLLLDEGKTTTECAEALGIGRDTARRIANRYLESDLETALYELPRAGVAKLIDEKMEARIVAMICSKAPEGFSRWSLRIIVEEAINRGIVETVSEETIRRIMHRHELKPWREKNVVRGGTE
;
A
#
# COMPACT_ATOMS: atom_id res chain seq x y z
N MET A 1 -6.51 32.37 -3.28
CA MET A 1 -5.55 31.47 -3.94
C MET A 1 -4.53 32.30 -4.71
N SER A 2 -3.30 31.80 -4.92
CA SER A 2 -2.29 32.57 -5.68
C SER A 2 -2.62 32.65 -7.18
N LYS A 3 -2.07 33.65 -7.88
CA LYS A 3 -2.24 33.75 -9.36
C LYS A 3 -1.64 32.53 -10.08
N ALA A 4 -0.52 32.00 -9.59
CA ALA A 4 0.14 30.83 -10.15
C ALA A 4 -0.73 29.57 -10.01
N ASP A 5 -1.29 29.35 -8.83
CA ASP A 5 -2.20 28.22 -8.57
C ASP A 5 -3.43 28.28 -9.45
N ARG A 6 -4.03 29.46 -9.61
CA ARG A 6 -5.18 29.68 -10.48
C ARG A 6 -4.88 29.30 -11.92
N LEU A 7 -3.74 29.74 -12.45
CA LEU A 7 -3.31 29.42 -13.82
C LEU A 7 -3.03 27.92 -13.98
N PHE A 8 -2.38 27.31 -12.98
CA PHE A 8 -2.11 25.87 -12.96
C PHE A 8 -3.40 25.05 -13.00
N LEU A 9 -4.36 25.35 -12.11
CA LEU A 9 -5.65 24.66 -12.06
C LEU A 9 -6.44 24.80 -13.36
N ARG A 10 -6.49 25.99 -13.95
CA ARG A 10 -7.16 26.21 -15.24
C ARG A 10 -6.52 25.39 -16.36
N ARG A 11 -5.18 25.36 -16.42
CA ARG A 11 -4.44 24.55 -17.40
C ARG A 11 -4.61 23.05 -17.17
N MET A 12 -4.72 22.62 -15.91
CA MET A 12 -4.98 21.22 -15.57
C MET A 12 -6.37 20.79 -16.03
N LEU A 13 -7.39 21.60 -15.74
CA LEU A 13 -8.79 21.30 -16.11
C LEU A 13 -9.04 21.38 -17.62
N SER A 14 -8.20 22.08 -18.38
CA SER A 14 -8.29 22.09 -19.85
C SER A 14 -7.69 20.84 -20.50
N LYS A 15 -7.03 19.95 -19.74
CA LYS A 15 -6.50 18.68 -20.26
C LYS A 15 -7.58 17.59 -20.21
N GLY A 16 -7.65 16.77 -21.24
CA GLY A 16 -8.72 15.77 -21.40
C GLY A 16 -8.61 14.53 -20.49
N GLN A 17 -7.48 14.29 -19.82
CA GLN A 17 -7.29 13.10 -18.98
C GLN A 17 -6.79 13.50 -17.59
N ILE A 18 -7.70 13.57 -16.63
CA ILE A 18 -7.41 13.64 -15.20
C ILE A 18 -8.41 12.78 -14.42
N SER A 19 -8.02 12.28 -13.25
CA SER A 19 -8.94 11.50 -12.42
C SER A 19 -10.12 12.37 -11.94
N VAL A 20 -11.31 11.78 -11.84
CA VAL A 20 -12.52 12.49 -11.35
C VAL A 20 -12.30 13.10 -9.96
N ARG A 21 -11.51 12.44 -9.10
CA ARG A 21 -11.17 12.95 -7.78
C ARG A 21 -10.35 14.23 -7.85
N VAL A 22 -9.30 14.26 -8.69
CA VAL A 22 -8.46 15.44 -8.87
C VAL A 22 -9.25 16.56 -9.56
N PHE A 23 -10.07 16.24 -10.57
CA PHE A 23 -10.96 17.20 -11.22
C PHE A 23 -11.87 17.90 -10.21
N LYS A 24 -12.58 17.13 -9.37
CA LYS A 24 -13.49 17.68 -8.37
C LYS A 24 -12.76 18.57 -7.37
N ARG A 25 -11.56 18.18 -6.91
CA ARG A 25 -10.72 19.00 -6.02
C ARG A 25 -10.30 20.32 -6.66
N ALA A 26 -9.73 20.25 -7.86
CA ALA A 26 -9.31 21.41 -8.62
C ALA A 26 -10.48 22.37 -8.87
N ARG A 27 -11.65 21.83 -9.26
CA ARG A 27 -12.84 22.63 -9.53
C ARG A 27 -13.42 23.25 -8.26
N THR A 28 -13.42 22.54 -7.12
CA THR A 28 -13.81 23.11 -5.82
C THR A 28 -12.92 24.31 -5.47
N LEU A 29 -11.59 24.18 -5.60
CA LEU A 29 -10.67 25.28 -5.25
C LEU A 29 -10.90 26.52 -6.14
N LEU A 30 -11.15 26.33 -7.44
CA LEU A 30 -11.46 27.44 -8.34
C LEU A 30 -12.80 28.12 -7.98
N LEU A 31 -13.85 27.35 -7.70
CA LEU A 31 -15.14 27.93 -7.32
C LEU A 31 -15.04 28.73 -6.02
N LEU A 32 -14.29 28.22 -5.03
CA LEU A 32 -14.04 28.94 -3.78
C LEU A 32 -13.26 30.25 -4.01
N ASP A 33 -12.27 30.24 -4.90
CA ASP A 33 -11.52 31.46 -5.29
C ASP A 33 -12.37 32.45 -6.10
N GLU A 34 -13.40 31.97 -6.80
CA GLU A 34 -14.44 32.78 -7.46
C GLU A 34 -15.50 33.30 -6.47
N GLY A 35 -15.33 33.04 -5.16
CA GLY A 35 -16.20 33.55 -4.11
C GLY A 35 -17.42 32.68 -3.79
N LYS A 36 -17.49 31.46 -4.36
CA LYS A 36 -18.56 30.50 -4.05
C LYS A 36 -18.39 29.93 -2.65
N THR A 37 -19.52 29.63 -2.02
CA THR A 37 -19.56 28.93 -0.74
C THR A 37 -19.29 27.44 -0.92
N THR A 38 -18.93 26.76 0.18
CA THR A 38 -18.77 25.28 0.17
C THR A 38 -20.06 24.55 -0.20
N THR A 39 -21.23 25.14 0.08
CA THR A 39 -22.54 24.61 -0.30
C THR A 39 -22.75 24.71 -1.81
N GLU A 40 -22.52 25.88 -2.41
CA GLU A 40 -22.63 26.06 -3.86
C GLU A 40 -21.64 25.17 -4.62
N CYS A 41 -20.41 25.00 -4.11
CA CYS A 41 -19.44 24.08 -4.68
C CYS A 41 -19.91 22.62 -4.63
N ALA A 42 -20.55 22.24 -3.52
CA ALA A 42 -21.07 20.90 -3.30
C ALA A 42 -22.18 20.55 -4.29
N GLU A 43 -23.12 21.48 -4.48
CA GLU A 43 -24.21 21.37 -5.44
C GLU A 43 -23.69 21.30 -6.88
N ALA A 44 -22.79 22.22 -7.26
CA ALA A 44 -22.24 22.30 -8.61
C ALA A 44 -21.44 21.05 -9.03
N LEU A 45 -20.87 20.31 -8.07
CA LEU A 45 -19.97 19.18 -8.33
C LEU A 45 -20.52 17.81 -7.90
N GLY A 46 -21.73 17.79 -7.34
CA GLY A 46 -22.33 16.59 -6.77
C GLY A 46 -21.41 15.93 -5.73
N ILE A 47 -20.92 16.73 -4.77
CA ILE A 47 -20.11 16.25 -3.64
C ILE A 47 -20.76 16.70 -2.33
N GLY A 48 -20.39 16.08 -1.20
CA GLY A 48 -20.85 16.55 0.10
C GLY A 48 -20.21 17.89 0.48
N ARG A 49 -20.96 18.78 1.16
CA ARG A 49 -20.45 20.05 1.71
C ARG A 49 -19.18 19.87 2.56
N ASP A 50 -19.13 18.81 3.37
CA ASP A 50 -17.96 18.50 4.19
C ASP A 50 -16.74 18.12 3.35
N THR A 51 -16.95 17.54 2.17
CA THR A 51 -15.87 17.27 1.22
C THR A 51 -15.31 18.58 0.66
N ALA A 52 -16.18 19.51 0.24
CA ALA A 52 -15.75 20.82 -0.22
C ALA A 52 -14.96 21.58 0.85
N ARG A 53 -15.43 21.54 2.10
CA ARG A 53 -14.74 22.12 3.26
C ARG A 53 -13.38 21.46 3.54
N ARG A 54 -13.28 20.13 3.51
CA ARG A 54 -12.00 19.41 3.67
C ARG A 54 -10.99 19.76 2.58
N ILE A 55 -11.46 19.95 1.34
CA ILE A 55 -10.60 20.38 0.22
C ILE A 55 -10.06 21.79 0.47
N ALA A 56 -10.93 22.71 0.90
CA ALA A 56 -10.55 24.08 1.24
C ALA A 56 -9.50 24.11 2.36
N ASN A 57 -9.77 23.44 3.48
CA ASN A 57 -8.86 23.38 4.63
C ASN A 57 -7.51 22.80 4.22
N ARG A 58 -7.49 21.71 3.43
CA ARG A 58 -6.24 21.12 2.97
C ARG A 58 -5.39 22.10 2.17
N TYR A 59 -5.99 22.90 1.28
CA TYR A 59 -5.25 23.93 0.55
C TYR A 59 -4.75 25.08 1.45
N LEU A 60 -5.42 25.36 2.56
CA LEU A 60 -4.95 26.37 3.52
C LEU A 60 -3.84 25.84 4.43
N GLU A 61 -3.86 24.54 4.74
CA GLU A 61 -2.92 23.87 5.64
C GLU A 61 -1.67 23.33 4.91
N SER A 62 -1.71 23.23 3.58
CA SER A 62 -0.64 22.64 2.76
C SER A 62 -0.53 23.31 1.39
N ASP A 63 0.39 22.85 0.55
CA ASP A 63 0.55 23.34 -0.81
C ASP A 63 -0.55 22.82 -1.77
N LEU A 64 -0.60 23.38 -2.98
CA LEU A 64 -1.59 23.02 -4.00
C LEU A 64 -1.51 21.54 -4.42
N GLU A 65 -0.31 20.98 -4.51
CA GLU A 65 -0.12 19.61 -4.94
C GLU A 65 -0.69 18.65 -3.89
N THR A 66 -0.39 18.88 -2.61
CA THR A 66 -0.98 18.15 -1.48
C THR A 66 -2.51 18.31 -1.41
N ALA A 67 -3.03 19.49 -1.77
CA ALA A 67 -4.48 19.71 -1.83
C ALA A 67 -5.16 18.85 -2.91
N LEU A 68 -4.50 18.68 -4.06
CA LEU A 68 -5.02 17.94 -5.22
C LEU A 68 -4.82 16.44 -5.10
N TYR A 69 -3.63 16.00 -4.67
CA TYR A 69 -3.21 14.61 -4.66
C TYR A 69 -3.15 14.05 -3.23
N GLU A 70 -3.55 12.79 -3.07
CA GLU A 70 -3.29 12.10 -1.80
C GLU A 70 -1.85 11.60 -1.80
N LEU A 71 -1.14 11.81 -0.69
CA LEU A 71 0.10 11.09 -0.46
C LEU A 71 -0.18 9.58 -0.47
N PRO A 72 0.75 8.76 -1.01
CA PRO A 72 0.67 7.32 -0.86
C PRO A 72 0.45 7.00 0.61
N ARG A 73 -0.57 6.19 0.91
CA ARG A 73 -0.77 5.73 2.29
C ARG A 73 0.48 4.95 2.67
N ALA A 74 1.09 5.31 3.80
CA ALA A 74 2.08 4.45 4.42
C ALA A 74 1.39 3.10 4.66
N GLY A 75 1.77 2.08 3.91
CA GLY A 75 1.28 0.74 4.12
C GLY A 75 1.62 0.30 5.55
N VAL A 76 0.86 -0.66 6.08
CA VAL A 76 1.25 -1.32 7.33
C VAL A 76 2.65 -1.92 7.12
N ALA A 77 3.58 -1.65 8.05
CA ALA A 77 4.90 -2.27 8.01
C ALA A 77 4.74 -3.79 7.92
N LYS A 78 5.45 -4.42 6.99
CA LYS A 78 5.37 -5.89 6.86
C LYS A 78 5.85 -6.51 8.17
N LEU A 79 5.04 -7.39 8.74
CA LEU A 79 5.37 -8.15 9.96
C LEU A 79 6.68 -8.94 9.78
N ILE A 80 6.97 -9.38 8.55
CA ILE A 80 8.17 -10.12 8.18
C ILE A 80 8.96 -9.25 7.20
N ASP A 81 10.16 -8.87 7.62
CA ASP A 81 11.11 -8.19 6.75
C ASP A 81 11.82 -9.20 5.82
N GLU A 82 12.59 -8.69 4.87
CA GLU A 82 13.28 -9.54 3.88
C GLU A 82 14.32 -10.47 4.53
N LYS A 83 14.93 -10.06 5.64
CA LYS A 83 15.93 -10.86 6.37
C LYS A 83 15.28 -12.03 7.10
N MET A 84 14.18 -11.79 7.79
CA MET A 84 13.35 -12.80 8.43
C MET A 84 12.81 -13.78 7.40
N GLU A 85 12.34 -13.28 6.25
CA GLU A 85 11.87 -14.13 5.15
C GLU A 85 12.98 -15.05 4.63
N ALA A 86 14.17 -14.51 4.37
CA ALA A 86 15.33 -15.30 3.94
C ALA A 86 15.72 -16.38 4.97
N ARG A 87 15.69 -16.05 6.28
CA ARG A 87 15.95 -17.02 7.36
C ARG A 87 14.89 -18.11 7.41
N ILE A 88 13.61 -17.79 7.21
CA ILE A 88 12.52 -18.77 7.13
C ILE A 88 12.71 -19.68 5.92
N VAL A 89 13.04 -19.13 4.75
CA VAL A 89 13.29 -19.92 3.53
C VAL A 89 14.47 -20.87 3.74
N ALA A 90 15.60 -20.38 4.25
CA ALA A 90 16.78 -21.19 4.53
C ALA A 90 16.47 -22.33 5.52
N MET A 91 15.65 -22.05 6.54
CA MET A 91 15.18 -23.04 7.49
C MET A 91 14.35 -24.13 6.79
N ILE A 92 13.37 -23.76 5.97
CA ILE A 92 12.50 -24.71 5.25
C ILE A 92 13.29 -25.57 4.24
N CYS A 93 14.34 -25.01 3.62
CA CYS A 93 15.22 -25.73 2.71
C CYS A 93 16.17 -26.72 3.41
N SER A 94 16.24 -26.67 4.74
CA SER A 94 17.07 -27.59 5.54
C SER A 94 16.29 -28.85 5.97
N LYS A 95 16.96 -29.79 6.64
CA LYS A 95 16.32 -30.99 7.18
C LYS A 95 15.26 -30.59 8.21
N ALA A 96 14.11 -31.24 8.17
CA ALA A 96 13.07 -31.08 9.19
C ALA A 96 13.63 -31.36 10.59
N PRO A 97 13.13 -30.67 11.63
CA PRO A 97 13.57 -30.87 13.01
C PRO A 97 13.36 -32.31 13.47
N GLU A 98 14.12 -32.72 14.49
CA GLU A 98 14.05 -34.09 15.01
C GLU A 98 12.64 -34.46 15.46
N GLY A 99 12.25 -35.71 15.22
CA GLY A 99 10.90 -36.21 15.50
C GLY A 99 9.88 -36.00 14.38
N PHE A 100 10.23 -35.27 13.31
CA PHE A 100 9.35 -35.07 12.16
C PHE A 100 9.96 -35.58 10.85
N SER A 101 9.16 -36.31 10.07
CA SER A 101 9.58 -36.82 8.75
C SER A 101 9.58 -35.76 7.65
N ARG A 102 8.82 -34.67 7.82
CA ARG A 102 8.65 -33.59 6.84
C ARG A 102 8.25 -32.27 7.49
N TRP A 103 8.49 -31.17 6.79
CA TRP A 103 7.96 -29.87 7.18
C TRP A 103 6.43 -29.82 6.96
N SER A 104 5.70 -29.42 8.00
CA SER A 104 4.31 -28.97 7.92
C SER A 104 4.26 -27.47 8.24
N LEU A 105 3.19 -26.77 7.85
CA LEU A 105 3.05 -25.34 8.14
C LEU A 105 3.15 -25.05 9.64
N ARG A 106 2.51 -25.87 10.47
CA ARG A 106 2.58 -25.76 11.92
C ARG A 106 4.01 -25.90 12.45
N ILE A 107 4.75 -26.90 11.98
CA ILE A 107 6.16 -27.11 12.37
C ILE A 107 7.02 -25.92 11.94
N ILE A 108 6.78 -25.36 10.75
CA ILE A 108 7.52 -24.19 10.26
C ILE A 108 7.24 -22.96 11.16
N VAL A 109 5.99 -22.75 11.58
CA VAL A 109 5.63 -21.66 12.50
C VAL A 109 6.32 -21.85 13.85
N GLU A 110 6.17 -23.03 14.46
CA GLU A 110 6.77 -23.34 15.76
C GLU A 110 8.30 -23.20 15.71
N GLU A 111 8.95 -23.71 14.66
CA GLU A 111 10.40 -23.62 14.51
C GLU A 111 10.88 -22.18 14.24
N ALA A 112 10.12 -21.38 13.48
CA ALA A 112 10.45 -19.97 13.23
C ALA A 112 10.43 -19.13 14.51
N ILE A 113 9.49 -19.44 15.42
CA ILE A 113 9.40 -18.83 16.75
C ILE A 113 10.54 -19.34 17.64
N ASN A 114 10.78 -20.66 17.69
CA ASN A 114 11.84 -21.27 18.49
C ASN A 114 13.24 -20.74 18.13
N ARG A 115 13.50 -20.47 16.86
CA ARG A 115 14.78 -19.90 16.38
C ARG A 115 14.88 -18.38 16.54
N GLY A 116 13.86 -17.75 17.13
CA GLY A 116 13.79 -16.29 17.31
C GLY A 116 13.83 -15.52 15.99
N ILE A 117 13.28 -16.09 14.91
CA ILE A 117 13.19 -15.40 13.61
C ILE A 117 12.03 -14.41 13.64
N VAL A 118 10.92 -14.79 14.28
CA VAL A 118 9.70 -13.98 14.44
C VAL A 118 9.11 -14.22 15.83
N GLU A 119 8.49 -13.21 16.43
CA GLU A 119 7.78 -13.36 17.72
C GLU A 119 6.46 -14.11 17.54
N THR A 120 5.70 -13.76 16.50
CA THR A 120 4.45 -14.43 16.13
C THR A 120 4.30 -14.42 14.62
N VAL A 121 3.73 -15.49 14.06
CA VAL A 121 3.43 -15.58 12.63
C VAL A 121 2.25 -16.52 12.41
N SER A 122 1.38 -16.16 11.47
CA SER A 122 0.28 -17.04 11.05
C SER A 122 0.76 -18.06 10.02
N GLU A 123 0.15 -19.24 10.03
CA GLU A 123 0.40 -20.27 9.00
C GLU A 123 0.17 -19.74 7.57
N GLU A 124 -0.78 -18.83 7.38
CA GLU A 124 -1.05 -18.20 6.08
C GLU A 124 0.13 -17.32 5.61
N THR A 125 0.78 -16.62 6.54
CA THR A 125 1.96 -15.83 6.18
C THR A 125 3.10 -16.73 5.72
N ILE A 126 3.32 -17.85 6.42
CA ILE A 126 4.28 -18.88 5.99
C ILE A 126 3.90 -19.47 4.63
N ARG A 127 2.63 -19.83 4.43
CA ARG A 127 2.12 -20.34 3.15
C ARG A 127 2.37 -19.36 2.00
N ARG A 128 2.15 -18.06 2.20
CA ARG A 128 2.44 -17.00 1.21
C ARG A 128 3.93 -16.84 0.95
N ILE A 129 4.80 -16.97 1.96
CA ILE A 129 6.26 -17.01 1.76
C ILE A 129 6.62 -18.21 0.89
N MET A 130 6.15 -19.40 1.25
CA MET A 130 6.42 -20.62 0.51
C MET A 130 5.93 -20.54 -0.94
N HIS A 131 4.75 -19.98 -1.18
CA HIS A 131 4.23 -19.78 -2.53
C HIS A 131 5.09 -18.81 -3.35
N ARG A 132 5.55 -17.70 -2.75
CA ARG A 132 6.44 -16.75 -3.43
C ARG A 132 7.79 -17.35 -3.82
N HIS A 133 8.31 -18.27 -3.02
CA HIS A 133 9.59 -18.95 -3.25
C HIS A 133 9.42 -20.36 -3.86
N GLU A 134 8.20 -20.69 -4.31
CA GLU A 134 7.85 -21.99 -4.90
C GLU A 134 8.24 -23.23 -4.05
N LEU A 135 8.32 -23.06 -2.73
CA LEU A 135 8.75 -24.10 -1.80
C LEU A 135 7.66 -25.17 -1.64
N LYS A 136 8.04 -26.43 -1.85
CA LYS A 136 7.16 -27.60 -1.67
C LYS A 136 7.81 -28.64 -0.76
N PRO A 137 8.03 -28.32 0.53
CA PRO A 137 8.83 -29.13 1.44
C PRO A 137 8.14 -30.45 1.85
N TRP A 138 6.88 -30.65 1.48
CA TRP A 138 6.16 -31.93 1.62
C TRP A 138 6.36 -32.88 0.43
N ARG A 139 7.00 -32.44 -0.67
CA ARG A 139 7.41 -33.33 -1.77
C ARG A 139 8.82 -33.81 -1.45
N GLU A 140 9.01 -35.12 -1.30
CA GLU A 140 10.35 -35.68 -1.07
C GLU A 140 11.34 -35.23 -2.15
N LYS A 141 12.54 -34.84 -1.69
CA LYS A 141 13.73 -34.37 -2.43
C LYS A 141 13.49 -34.04 -3.91
N ASN A 142 13.37 -32.74 -4.22
CA ASN A 142 13.79 -32.24 -5.51
C ASN A 142 14.49 -30.89 -5.35
N VAL A 143 15.83 -30.99 -5.37
CA VAL A 143 16.80 -30.06 -5.94
C VAL A 143 16.30 -28.64 -6.20
N VAL A 144 16.92 -27.70 -5.49
CA VAL A 144 17.07 -26.31 -5.93
C VAL A 144 17.50 -26.35 -7.40
N ARG A 145 16.62 -25.99 -8.33
CA ARG A 145 17.07 -25.62 -9.67
C ARG A 145 17.72 -24.26 -9.50
N GLY A 146 19.05 -24.25 -9.43
CA GLY A 146 19.80 -23.02 -9.60
C GLY A 146 19.40 -22.44 -10.95
N GLY A 147 18.69 -21.32 -10.92
CA GLY A 147 18.44 -20.54 -12.12
C GLY A 147 19.79 -20.17 -12.71
N THR A 148 20.08 -20.72 -13.88
CA THR A 148 21.16 -20.24 -14.73
C THR A 148 20.47 -19.42 -15.81
N GLU A 149 20.97 -18.18 -15.98
CA GLU A 149 20.63 -17.16 -16.99
C GLU A 149 19.36 -16.32 -16.78
#